data_AF-A0A397J573-F1
#
_entry.id   AF-A0A397J573-F1
#
_cell.length_a   1.000
_cell.length_b   1.000
_cell.length_c   1.000
_cell.angle_alpha   90.00
_cell.angle_beta   90.00
_cell.angle_gamma   90.00
#
_symmetry.space_group_name_H-M   'P 1'
#
loop_
_entity.id
_entity.type
_entity.pdbx_description
1 polymer ?
#
loop_
_entity_poly.entity_id
_entity_poly.type
_entity_poly.pdbx_seq_one_letter_code
_entity_poly.pdbx_strand_id
1 'polypeptide(L)'
;MEKIKNKRKSNSYNTNNNNNNNNNIDNNNNNTDLLNNALNEIKQLKTKFYESDIEREGLKTLTESLKLKIRQLQKKVIENENSKKENIAFKSQKELLEEEIEKLQHKSREYEKIIQQLRNELQSLTQQNSQISQNKIELENKNHLLGSEIQRLKTQLVESDKEINDLKSEAKRLSDRINTSERNRINIKNLQENLDLECKRLQRENAEKEIEIENLQSEIKRLKDKCVTMYQESDEAAKSQETLKGEIKKLQLVIVEQDRIMREKYQPDNIIHPAYCNVCSKYIAGIRYKCGHCDNYDICDKCESSNHYSTHVFIKIKRPIDNDRFIRTALLPEFKLIEKDENDIDHQIICSVCNKNIKGIRHKCGHCVGFELCVNCEAYPFNLHDPSHVFLKIKRPVHIDSNEPILPPDFRPLIKSKR
;
A
#
# COMPACT_ATOMS: atom_id res chain seq x y z
N MET A 1 134.89 -59.23 -32.63
CA MET A 1 135.86 -58.62 -33.55
C MET A 1 137.06 -59.52 -33.67
N GLU A 2 137.46 -59.77 -34.91
CA GLU A 2 138.62 -60.53 -35.38
C GLU A 2 139.98 -60.15 -34.74
N LYS A 3 140.87 -61.17 -34.64
CA LYS A 3 142.32 -61.20 -34.98
C LYS A 3 143.26 -60.22 -34.21
N ILE A 4 144.49 -60.52 -33.78
CA ILE A 4 145.46 -61.56 -34.15
C ILE A 4 146.72 -61.46 -33.21
N LYS A 5 147.34 -62.63 -32.96
CA LYS A 5 148.77 -62.94 -32.65
C LYS A 5 149.49 -62.40 -31.39
N ASN A 6 150.10 -63.32 -30.65
CA ASN A 6 151.54 -63.62 -30.78
C ASN A 6 151.90 -64.97 -30.10
N LYS A 7 152.36 -65.98 -30.86
CA LYS A 7 153.74 -66.32 -31.24
C LYS A 7 154.52 -67.07 -30.13
N ARG A 8 154.83 -68.35 -30.39
CA ARG A 8 155.98 -69.07 -29.82
C ARG A 8 156.83 -69.59 -30.97
N LYS A 9 158.07 -69.13 -31.02
CA LYS A 9 159.23 -69.80 -31.64
C LYS A 9 160.42 -69.39 -30.78
N SER A 10 161.17 -70.35 -30.28
CA SER A 10 162.64 -70.31 -30.39
C SER A 10 163.24 -71.61 -29.86
N ASN A 11 163.84 -72.33 -30.82
CA ASN A 11 164.85 -73.36 -30.63
C ASN A 11 166.04 -72.81 -29.85
N SER A 12 166.77 -73.70 -29.18
CA SER A 12 168.07 -74.19 -29.67
C SER A 12 168.83 -74.83 -28.51
N TYR A 13 169.46 -75.99 -28.73
CA TYR A 13 170.91 -76.11 -28.64
C TYR A 13 171.37 -77.28 -29.51
N ASN A 14 172.51 -77.08 -30.16
CA ASN A 14 173.23 -78.01 -31.02
C ASN A 14 174.61 -78.21 -30.38
N THR A 15 175.23 -79.38 -30.57
CA THR A 15 176.66 -79.63 -30.27
C THR A 15 177.41 -80.09 -31.51
N ASN A 16 178.41 -79.29 -31.90
CA ASN A 16 179.76 -79.55 -32.44
C ASN A 16 180.12 -80.78 -33.32
N ASN A 17 180.68 -80.44 -34.50
CA ASN A 17 182.04 -80.66 -35.06
C ASN A 17 182.77 -82.02 -35.13
N ASN A 18 183.22 -82.36 -36.36
CA ASN A 18 184.61 -82.59 -36.86
C ASN A 18 184.51 -82.68 -38.41
N ASN A 19 185.44 -82.35 -39.30
CA ASN A 19 186.81 -81.81 -39.32
C ASN A 19 187.12 -81.34 -40.77
N ASN A 20 188.19 -80.56 -40.97
CA ASN A 20 188.63 -79.98 -42.25
C ASN A 20 189.84 -80.73 -42.89
N ASN A 21 190.04 -80.42 -44.18
CA ASN A 21 190.90 -80.96 -45.27
C ASN A 21 192.45 -81.14 -45.16
N ASN A 22 192.93 -82.09 -46.00
CA ASN A 22 194.08 -82.16 -46.97
C ASN A 22 195.60 -82.20 -46.59
N ASN A 23 196.19 -83.38 -46.90
CA ASN A 23 197.36 -83.80 -47.72
C ASN A 23 198.76 -83.11 -47.78
N ASN A 24 199.79 -83.98 -47.57
CA ASN A 24 201.13 -84.17 -48.22
C ASN A 24 202.24 -83.11 -48.01
N ILE A 25 203.56 -83.39 -47.87
CA ILE A 25 204.44 -84.58 -48.06
C ILE A 25 205.86 -84.33 -47.42
N ASP A 26 206.58 -85.42 -47.07
CA ASP A 26 208.05 -85.73 -46.95
C ASP A 26 209.08 -85.21 -45.89
N ASN A 27 209.76 -86.22 -45.30
CA ASN A 27 211.17 -86.47 -44.87
C ASN A 27 211.93 -85.70 -43.73
N ASN A 28 212.33 -86.50 -42.70
CA ASN A 28 213.51 -86.54 -41.77
C ASN A 28 214.15 -85.29 -41.08
N ASN A 29 214.18 -85.25 -39.72
CA ASN A 29 215.33 -85.46 -38.77
C ASN A 29 215.31 -84.67 -37.42
N ASN A 30 215.36 -85.42 -36.31
CA ASN A 30 216.00 -85.25 -34.97
C ASN A 30 215.85 -84.00 -34.05
N ASN A 31 215.03 -84.22 -33.00
CA ASN A 31 215.25 -84.09 -31.53
C ASN A 31 215.78 -82.79 -30.86
N THR A 32 214.85 -82.01 -30.27
CA THR A 32 214.89 -81.47 -28.87
C THR A 32 213.48 -81.01 -28.39
N ASP A 33 212.41 -81.76 -28.68
CA ASP A 33 210.99 -81.33 -28.54
C ASP A 33 210.22 -81.87 -27.31
N LEU A 34 210.87 -82.50 -26.33
CA LEU A 34 210.17 -83.23 -25.26
C LEU A 34 209.84 -82.42 -23.98
N LEU A 35 210.32 -81.19 -23.81
CA LEU A 35 210.16 -80.47 -22.52
C LEU A 35 209.10 -79.35 -22.52
N ASN A 36 208.74 -78.76 -23.67
CA ASN A 36 207.81 -77.63 -23.71
C ASN A 36 206.32 -78.00 -23.79
N ASN A 37 205.98 -79.27 -24.09
CA ASN A 37 204.58 -79.71 -24.21
C ASN A 37 203.85 -79.87 -22.86
N ALA A 38 204.55 -80.23 -21.77
CA ALA A 38 203.91 -80.43 -20.46
C ALA A 38 203.36 -79.13 -19.82
N LEU A 39 203.90 -77.97 -20.20
CA LEU A 39 203.50 -76.68 -19.64
C LEU A 39 202.21 -76.11 -20.26
N ASN A 40 201.81 -76.60 -21.44
CA ASN A 40 200.58 -76.16 -22.12
C ASN A 40 199.33 -76.90 -21.65
N GLU A 41 199.43 -78.16 -21.21
CA GLU A 41 198.27 -78.93 -20.75
C GLU A 41 197.70 -78.42 -19.41
N ILE A 42 198.54 -77.96 -18.48
CA ILE A 42 198.08 -77.44 -17.18
C ILE A 42 197.29 -76.13 -17.32
N LYS A 43 197.62 -75.29 -18.31
CA LYS A 43 196.86 -74.05 -18.57
C LYS A 43 195.46 -74.31 -19.15
N GLN A 44 195.25 -75.39 -19.91
CA GLN A 44 193.94 -75.69 -20.49
C GLN A 44 192.94 -76.26 -19.48
N LEU A 45 193.40 -76.99 -18.45
CA LEU A 45 192.50 -77.57 -17.44
C LEU A 45 191.94 -76.53 -16.45
N LYS A 46 192.68 -75.44 -16.19
CA LYS A 46 192.23 -74.38 -15.27
C LYS A 46 191.06 -73.57 -15.84
N THR A 47 191.00 -73.42 -17.16
CA THR A 47 189.93 -72.67 -17.84
C THR A 47 188.60 -73.44 -17.85
N LYS A 48 188.63 -74.77 -18.02
CA LYS A 48 187.41 -75.61 -18.01
C LYS A 48 186.71 -75.69 -16.64
N PHE A 49 187.43 -75.56 -15.54
CA PHE A 49 186.83 -75.58 -14.20
C PHE A 49 186.00 -74.31 -13.94
N TYR A 50 186.48 -73.15 -14.38
CA TYR A 50 185.76 -71.88 -14.24
C TYR A 50 184.48 -71.80 -15.09
N GLU A 51 184.45 -72.44 -16.26
CA GLU A 51 183.24 -72.50 -17.11
C GLU A 51 182.11 -73.35 -16.47
N SER A 52 182.45 -74.46 -15.81
CA SER A 52 181.50 -75.32 -15.09
C SER A 52 180.81 -74.64 -13.90
N ASP A 53 181.50 -73.75 -13.18
CA ASP A 53 180.92 -73.03 -12.04
C ASP A 53 179.92 -71.95 -12.45
N ILE A 54 180.17 -71.29 -13.59
CA ILE A 54 179.27 -70.28 -14.15
C ILE A 54 177.95 -70.93 -14.64
N GLU A 55 178.03 -72.11 -15.25
CA GLU A 55 176.83 -72.85 -15.69
C GLU A 55 175.97 -73.32 -14.50
N ARG A 56 176.60 -73.75 -13.40
CA ARG A 56 175.89 -74.17 -12.17
C ARG A 56 175.12 -73.02 -11.53
N GLU A 57 175.71 -71.82 -11.51
CA GLU A 57 175.09 -70.61 -10.97
C GLU A 57 173.98 -70.07 -11.91
N GLY A 58 174.14 -70.25 -13.23
CA GLY A 58 173.10 -70.00 -14.24
C GLY A 58 171.86 -70.92 -14.08
N LEU A 59 172.07 -72.20 -13.74
CA LEU A 59 170.98 -73.14 -13.49
C LEU A 59 170.23 -72.85 -12.17
N LYS A 60 170.93 -72.41 -11.11
CA LYS A 60 170.30 -71.97 -9.86
C LYS A 60 169.43 -70.73 -10.07
N THR A 61 169.94 -69.73 -10.79
CA THR A 61 169.19 -68.50 -11.09
C THR A 61 167.96 -68.77 -11.96
N LEU A 62 168.06 -69.68 -12.94
CA LEU A 62 166.91 -70.14 -13.72
C LEU A 62 165.90 -70.89 -12.86
N THR A 63 166.36 -71.73 -11.93
CA THR A 63 165.49 -72.49 -11.00
C THR A 63 164.72 -71.55 -10.09
N GLU A 64 165.36 -70.53 -9.52
CA GLU A 64 164.68 -69.53 -8.69
C GLU A 64 163.70 -68.67 -9.50
N SER A 65 164.06 -68.31 -10.74
CA SER A 65 163.14 -67.62 -11.67
C SER A 65 161.89 -68.46 -12.00
N LEU A 66 162.06 -69.76 -12.24
CA LEU A 66 160.95 -70.69 -12.48
C LEU A 66 160.09 -70.88 -11.22
N LYS A 67 160.68 -71.00 -10.03
CA LYS A 67 159.93 -71.04 -8.76
C LYS A 67 159.11 -69.77 -8.54
N LEU A 68 159.69 -68.60 -8.84
CA LEU A 68 158.98 -67.32 -8.76
C LEU A 68 157.80 -67.29 -9.73
N LYS A 69 158.00 -67.77 -10.96
CA LYS A 69 156.93 -67.87 -11.97
C LYS A 69 155.84 -68.85 -11.57
N ILE A 70 156.19 -69.99 -10.97
CA ILE A 70 155.24 -70.97 -10.43
C ILE A 70 154.42 -70.33 -9.31
N ARG A 71 155.04 -69.62 -8.35
CA ARG A 71 154.31 -68.90 -7.29
C ARG A 71 153.37 -67.84 -7.87
N GLN A 72 153.80 -67.09 -8.88
CA GLN A 72 152.95 -66.11 -9.58
C GLN A 72 151.75 -66.77 -10.27
N LEU A 73 151.95 -67.93 -10.91
CA LEU A 73 150.88 -68.67 -11.56
C LEU A 73 149.92 -69.30 -10.55
N GLN A 74 150.43 -69.85 -9.45
CA GLN A 74 149.62 -70.37 -8.34
C GLN A 74 148.74 -69.27 -7.73
N LYS A 75 149.29 -68.07 -7.51
CA LYS A 75 148.51 -66.93 -7.02
C LYS A 75 147.38 -66.55 -7.99
N LYS A 76 147.66 -66.51 -9.31
CA LYS A 76 146.65 -66.25 -10.33
C LYS A 76 145.58 -67.35 -10.42
N VAL A 77 145.95 -68.61 -10.19
CA VAL A 77 144.98 -69.72 -10.14
C VAL A 77 144.05 -69.55 -8.95
N ILE A 78 144.58 -69.24 -7.77
CA ILE A 78 143.78 -68.98 -6.56
C ILE A 78 142.87 -67.76 -6.74
N GLU A 79 143.39 -66.66 -7.30
CA GLU A 79 142.59 -65.47 -7.61
C GLU A 79 141.44 -65.81 -8.59
N ASN A 80 141.72 -66.59 -9.64
CA ASN A 80 140.70 -67.02 -10.60
C ASN A 80 139.68 -67.99 -9.98
N GLU A 81 140.10 -68.88 -9.08
CA GLU A 81 139.20 -69.76 -8.32
C GLU A 81 138.31 -68.97 -7.36
N ASN A 82 138.86 -67.94 -6.69
CA ASN A 82 138.09 -67.05 -5.84
C ASN A 82 137.09 -66.22 -6.65
N SER A 83 137.49 -65.62 -7.78
CA SER A 83 136.57 -64.92 -8.68
C SER A 83 135.48 -65.85 -9.27
N LYS A 84 135.78 -67.13 -9.48
CA LYS A 84 134.76 -68.12 -9.87
C LYS A 84 133.77 -68.39 -8.73
N LYS A 85 134.25 -68.54 -7.49
CA LYS A 85 133.37 -68.72 -6.31
C LYS A 85 132.49 -67.49 -6.08
N GLU A 86 133.04 -66.29 -6.18
CA GLU A 86 132.28 -65.03 -6.11
C GLU A 86 131.23 -64.96 -7.22
N ASN A 87 131.58 -65.30 -8.46
CA ASN A 87 130.62 -65.34 -9.57
C ASN A 87 129.48 -66.36 -9.35
N ILE A 88 129.78 -67.52 -8.76
CA ILE A 88 128.75 -68.52 -8.40
C ILE A 88 127.84 -67.96 -7.30
N ALA A 89 128.40 -67.32 -6.27
CA ALA A 89 127.63 -66.69 -5.20
C ALA A 89 126.74 -65.55 -5.71
N PHE A 90 127.27 -64.65 -6.56
CA PHE A 90 126.50 -63.60 -7.21
C PHE A 90 125.40 -64.15 -8.10
N LYS A 91 125.66 -65.26 -8.82
CA LYS A 91 124.65 -65.92 -9.65
C LYS A 91 123.51 -66.49 -8.79
N SER A 92 123.83 -67.15 -7.67
CA SER A 92 122.82 -67.67 -6.75
C SER A 92 122.01 -66.54 -6.08
N GLN A 93 122.66 -65.45 -5.67
CA GLN A 93 121.97 -64.29 -5.11
C GLN A 93 121.08 -63.58 -6.14
N LYS A 94 121.53 -63.53 -7.41
CA LYS A 94 120.73 -63.02 -8.52
C LYS A 94 119.47 -63.87 -8.74
N GLU A 95 119.60 -65.20 -8.73
CA GLU A 95 118.44 -66.12 -8.89
C GLU A 95 117.40 -65.92 -7.77
N LEU A 96 117.84 -65.76 -6.52
CA LEU A 96 116.93 -65.46 -5.38
C LEU A 96 116.21 -64.11 -5.53
N LEU A 97 116.94 -63.08 -5.95
CA LEU A 97 116.36 -61.76 -6.21
C LEU A 97 115.38 -61.78 -7.39
N GLU A 98 115.67 -62.55 -8.44
CA GLU A 98 114.76 -62.75 -9.57
C GLU A 98 113.46 -63.43 -9.12
N GLU A 99 113.53 -64.44 -8.25
CA GLU A 99 112.34 -65.11 -7.68
C GLU A 99 111.51 -64.16 -6.81
N GLU A 100 112.15 -63.31 -6.00
CA GLU A 100 111.47 -62.32 -5.17
C GLU A 100 110.80 -61.22 -6.01
N ILE A 101 111.46 -60.78 -7.09
CA ILE A 101 110.89 -59.86 -8.08
C ILE A 101 109.66 -60.48 -8.73
N GLU A 102 109.68 -61.76 -9.13
CA GLU A 102 108.51 -62.43 -9.72
C GLU A 102 107.32 -62.48 -8.74
N LYS A 103 107.57 -62.79 -7.46
CA LYS A 103 106.53 -62.78 -6.42
C LYS A 103 105.92 -61.40 -6.24
N LEU A 104 106.74 -60.35 -6.21
CA LEU A 104 106.27 -58.96 -6.11
C LEU A 104 105.51 -58.53 -7.36
N GLN A 105 105.96 -58.91 -8.55
CA GLN A 105 105.24 -58.66 -9.80
C GLN A 105 103.88 -59.37 -9.86
N HIS A 106 103.78 -60.59 -9.33
CA HIS A 106 102.50 -61.28 -9.20
C HIS A 106 101.56 -60.52 -8.25
N LYS A 107 102.04 -60.11 -7.07
CA LYS A 107 101.24 -59.29 -6.14
C LYS A 107 100.81 -57.96 -6.76
N SER A 108 101.69 -57.28 -7.50
CA SER A 108 101.36 -56.05 -8.22
C SER A 108 100.20 -56.28 -9.21
N ARG A 109 100.25 -57.37 -9.99
CA ARG A 109 99.19 -57.74 -10.93
C ARG A 109 97.86 -58.02 -10.23
N GLU A 110 97.88 -58.68 -9.08
CA GLU A 110 96.67 -58.92 -8.27
C GLU A 110 96.10 -57.60 -7.71
N TYR A 111 96.95 -56.71 -7.19
CA TYR A 111 96.50 -55.40 -6.73
C TYR A 111 95.95 -54.54 -7.86
N GLU A 112 96.54 -54.59 -9.06
CA GLU A 112 96.01 -53.90 -10.24
C GLU A 112 94.61 -54.38 -10.61
N LYS A 113 94.34 -55.69 -10.55
CA LYS A 113 92.99 -56.24 -10.77
C LYS A 113 91.99 -55.71 -9.74
N ILE A 114 92.36 -55.70 -8.46
CA ILE A 114 91.51 -55.19 -7.37
C ILE A 114 91.24 -53.69 -7.55
N ILE A 115 92.27 -52.90 -7.86
CA ILE A 115 92.13 -51.47 -8.15
C ILE A 115 91.18 -51.25 -9.33
N GLN A 116 91.26 -52.08 -10.37
CA GLN A 116 90.36 -51.98 -11.52
C GLN A 116 88.91 -52.33 -11.16
N GLN A 117 88.69 -53.35 -10.33
CA GLN A 117 87.35 -53.68 -9.81
C GLN A 117 86.77 -52.52 -8.98
N LEU A 118 87.55 -51.97 -8.04
CA LEU A 118 87.13 -50.84 -7.21
C LEU A 118 86.84 -49.59 -8.05
N ARG A 119 87.62 -49.34 -9.12
CA ARG A 119 87.34 -48.24 -10.06
C ARG A 119 86.01 -48.43 -10.77
N ASN A 120 85.72 -49.64 -11.24
CA ASN A 120 84.44 -49.93 -11.91
C ASN A 120 83.25 -49.76 -10.96
N GLU A 121 83.36 -50.22 -9.71
CA GLU A 121 82.33 -50.00 -8.67
C GLU A 121 82.16 -48.51 -8.36
N LEU A 122 83.25 -47.77 -8.17
CA LEU A 122 83.21 -46.34 -7.90
C LEU A 122 82.54 -45.58 -9.06
N GLN A 123 82.83 -45.96 -10.31
CA GLN A 123 82.19 -45.38 -11.49
C GLN A 123 80.69 -45.67 -11.53
N SER A 124 80.28 -46.90 -11.22
CA SER A 124 78.87 -47.29 -11.13
C SER A 124 78.11 -46.51 -10.05
N LEU A 125 78.68 -46.43 -8.84
CA LEU A 125 78.11 -45.66 -7.72
C LEU A 125 78.03 -44.17 -8.04
N THR A 126 79.03 -43.61 -8.71
CA THR A 126 79.02 -42.21 -9.14
C THR A 126 77.89 -41.93 -10.13
N GLN A 127 77.68 -42.85 -11.08
CA GLN A 127 76.58 -42.75 -12.03
C GLN A 127 75.20 -42.85 -11.34
N GLN A 128 75.05 -43.78 -10.38
CA GLN A 128 73.83 -43.90 -9.58
C GLN A 128 73.56 -42.63 -8.75
N ASN A 129 74.58 -42.07 -8.09
CA ASN A 129 74.43 -40.82 -7.34
C ASN A 129 74.04 -39.65 -8.23
N SER A 130 74.58 -39.56 -9.44
CA SER A 130 74.18 -38.56 -10.43
C SER A 130 72.69 -38.71 -10.80
N GLN A 131 72.24 -39.94 -11.05
CA GLN A 131 70.82 -40.22 -11.35
C GLN A 131 69.90 -39.87 -10.17
N ILE A 132 70.27 -40.25 -8.96
CA ILE A 132 69.51 -39.93 -7.74
C ILE A 132 69.40 -38.41 -7.56
N SER A 133 70.49 -37.68 -7.81
CA SER A 133 70.52 -36.21 -7.74
C SER A 133 69.57 -35.60 -8.77
N GLN A 134 69.57 -36.09 -10.02
CA GLN A 134 68.62 -35.64 -11.05
C GLN A 134 67.17 -35.93 -10.67
N ASN A 135 66.87 -37.14 -10.20
CA ASN A 135 65.52 -37.52 -9.75
C ASN A 135 65.04 -36.65 -8.58
N LYS A 136 65.94 -36.30 -7.65
CA LYS A 136 65.65 -35.40 -6.53
C LYS A 136 65.25 -34.01 -7.03
N ILE A 137 66.00 -33.43 -7.96
CA ILE A 137 65.68 -32.13 -8.56
C ILE A 137 64.32 -32.18 -9.27
N GLU A 138 64.03 -33.26 -10.02
CA GLU A 138 62.75 -33.43 -10.69
C GLU A 138 61.58 -33.50 -9.70
N LEU A 139 61.75 -34.22 -8.58
CA LEU A 139 60.75 -34.29 -7.51
C LEU A 139 60.54 -32.94 -6.81
N GLU A 140 61.61 -32.19 -6.54
CA GLU A 140 61.53 -30.85 -5.97
C GLU A 140 60.74 -29.90 -6.89
N ASN A 141 60.98 -29.96 -8.20
CA ASN A 141 60.24 -29.17 -9.18
C ASN A 141 58.75 -29.55 -9.23
N LYS A 142 58.43 -30.85 -9.20
CA LYS A 142 57.04 -31.33 -9.16
C LYS A 142 56.33 -30.89 -7.87
N ASN A 143 57.00 -30.98 -6.73
CA ASN A 143 56.46 -30.52 -5.45
C ASN A 143 56.19 -29.00 -5.44
N HIS A 144 57.11 -28.21 -6.02
CA HIS A 144 56.89 -26.78 -6.15
C HIS A 144 55.68 -26.47 -7.03
N LEU A 145 55.54 -27.15 -8.18
CA LEU A 145 54.38 -26.98 -9.07
C LEU A 145 53.07 -27.37 -8.37
N LEU A 146 53.06 -28.49 -7.65
CA LEU A 146 51.90 -28.93 -6.87
C LEU A 146 51.54 -27.92 -5.79
N GLY A 147 52.54 -27.34 -5.11
CA GLY A 147 52.34 -26.29 -4.11
C GLY A 147 51.67 -25.05 -4.70
N SER A 148 52.13 -24.59 -5.87
CA SER A 148 51.52 -23.48 -6.60
C SER A 148 50.08 -23.78 -7.01
N GLU A 149 49.79 -24.99 -7.49
CA GLU A 149 48.43 -25.38 -7.89
C GLU A 149 47.49 -25.48 -6.68
N ILE A 150 47.95 -26.03 -5.57
CA ILE A 150 47.20 -26.05 -4.30
C ILE A 150 46.87 -24.63 -3.86
N GLN A 151 47.83 -23.70 -3.97
CA GLN A 151 47.60 -22.30 -3.60
C GLN A 151 46.57 -21.64 -4.53
N ARG A 152 46.63 -21.92 -5.84
CA ARG A 152 45.65 -21.44 -6.81
C ARG A 152 44.24 -21.95 -6.50
N LEU A 153 44.09 -23.25 -6.25
CA LEU A 153 42.82 -23.87 -5.91
C LEU A 153 42.26 -23.34 -4.58
N LYS A 154 43.12 -23.08 -3.59
CA LYS A 154 42.71 -22.43 -2.34
C LYS A 154 42.14 -21.04 -2.57
N THR A 155 42.79 -20.22 -3.39
CA THR A 155 42.28 -18.89 -3.72
C THR A 155 40.92 -18.97 -4.42
N GLN A 156 40.77 -19.87 -5.40
CA GLN A 156 39.50 -20.09 -6.09
C GLN A 156 38.38 -20.56 -5.15
N LEU A 157 38.70 -21.42 -4.18
CA LEU A 157 37.75 -21.88 -3.18
C LEU A 157 37.24 -20.70 -2.31
N VAL A 158 38.13 -19.82 -1.87
CA VAL A 158 37.77 -18.62 -1.09
C VAL A 158 36.89 -17.67 -1.89
N GLU A 159 37.18 -17.47 -3.18
CA GLU A 159 36.35 -16.66 -4.08
C GLU A 159 34.95 -17.26 -4.25
N SER A 160 34.87 -18.57 -4.48
CA SER A 160 33.59 -19.28 -4.59
C SER A 160 32.78 -19.22 -3.29
N ASP A 161 33.42 -19.36 -2.12
CA ASP A 161 32.76 -19.22 -0.83
C ASP A 161 32.19 -17.82 -0.61
N LYS A 162 32.91 -16.79 -1.10
CA LYS A 162 32.42 -15.41 -1.07
C LYS A 162 31.17 -15.25 -1.95
N GLU A 163 31.20 -15.75 -3.18
CA GLU A 163 30.04 -15.73 -4.09
C GLU A 163 28.83 -16.45 -3.48
N ILE A 164 29.05 -17.63 -2.87
CA ILE A 164 27.98 -18.37 -2.17
C ILE A 164 27.38 -17.54 -1.04
N ASN A 165 28.19 -16.82 -0.27
CA ASN A 165 27.70 -15.97 0.82
C ASN A 165 26.94 -14.75 0.30
N ASP A 166 27.41 -14.13 -0.78
CA ASP A 166 26.73 -13.03 -1.44
C ASP A 166 25.35 -13.48 -1.97
N LEU A 167 25.29 -14.63 -2.67
CA LEU A 167 24.05 -15.24 -3.15
C LEU A 167 23.09 -15.61 -2.01
N LYS A 168 23.59 -16.13 -0.88
CA LYS A 168 22.76 -16.39 0.32
C LYS A 168 22.17 -15.10 0.88
N SER A 169 22.95 -14.03 0.90
CA SER A 169 22.47 -12.72 1.37
C SER A 169 21.38 -12.15 0.47
N GLU A 170 21.53 -12.32 -0.84
CA GLU A 170 20.54 -11.90 -1.84
C GLU A 170 19.25 -12.75 -1.76
N ALA A 171 19.38 -14.06 -1.63
CA ALA A 171 18.25 -14.96 -1.43
C ALA A 171 17.43 -14.58 -0.19
N LYS A 172 18.09 -14.20 0.91
CA LYS A 172 17.42 -13.69 2.12
C LYS A 172 16.66 -12.39 1.84
N ARG A 173 17.28 -11.42 1.16
CA ARG A 173 16.62 -10.16 0.78
C ARG A 173 15.40 -10.40 -0.10
N LEU A 174 15.49 -11.33 -1.06
CA LEU A 174 14.37 -11.71 -1.91
C LEU A 174 13.24 -12.36 -1.11
N SER A 175 13.57 -13.24 -0.16
CA SER A 175 12.59 -13.85 0.75
C SER A 175 11.86 -12.79 1.58
N ASP A 176 12.57 -11.82 2.16
CA ASP A 176 11.96 -10.72 2.92
C ASP A 176 11.01 -9.86 2.06
N ARG A 177 11.38 -9.61 0.80
CA ARG A 177 10.53 -8.91 -0.18
C ARG A 177 9.27 -9.71 -0.52
N ILE A 178 9.38 -11.02 -0.72
CA ILE A 178 8.24 -11.91 -0.97
C ILE A 178 7.29 -11.88 0.22
N ASN A 179 7.80 -12.05 1.45
CA ASN A 179 6.99 -12.00 2.67
C ASN A 179 6.24 -10.67 2.84
N THR A 180 6.89 -9.56 2.46
CA THR A 180 6.25 -8.23 2.49
C THR A 180 5.17 -8.09 1.42
N SER A 181 5.44 -8.59 0.21
CA SER A 181 4.46 -8.63 -0.87
C SER A 181 3.22 -9.48 -0.51
N GLU A 182 3.42 -10.62 0.15
CA GLU A 182 2.33 -11.47 0.62
C GLU A 182 1.47 -10.78 1.69
N ARG A 183 2.09 -10.08 2.65
CA ARG A 183 1.36 -9.26 3.63
C ARG A 183 0.52 -8.19 2.93
N ASN A 184 1.08 -7.50 1.94
CA ASN A 184 0.35 -6.51 1.16
C ASN A 184 -0.81 -7.13 0.38
N ARG A 185 -0.61 -8.31 -0.23
CA ARG A 185 -1.66 -9.05 -0.94
C ARG A 185 -2.82 -9.41 -0.02
N ILE A 186 -2.54 -9.87 1.20
CA ILE A 186 -3.56 -10.17 2.22
C ILE A 186 -4.32 -8.90 2.60
N ASN A 187 -3.61 -7.79 2.85
CA ASN A 187 -4.25 -6.51 3.17
C ASN A 187 -5.17 -6.01 2.05
N ILE A 188 -4.72 -6.07 0.80
CA ILE A 188 -5.53 -5.71 -0.38
C ILE A 188 -6.77 -6.61 -0.48
N LYS A 189 -6.62 -7.91 -0.25
CA LYS A 189 -7.75 -8.85 -0.26
C LYS A 189 -8.80 -8.47 0.80
N ASN A 190 -8.37 -8.18 2.03
CA ASN A 190 -9.28 -7.76 3.10
C ASN A 190 -9.98 -6.42 2.77
N LEU A 191 -9.25 -5.47 2.17
CA LEU A 191 -9.84 -4.21 1.71
C LEU A 191 -10.89 -4.43 0.60
N GLN A 192 -10.63 -5.34 -0.33
CA GLN A 192 -11.59 -5.72 -1.37
C GLN A 192 -12.84 -6.38 -0.77
N GLU A 193 -12.69 -7.27 0.21
CA GLU A 193 -13.82 -7.89 0.91
C GLU A 193 -14.66 -6.84 1.66
N ASN A 194 -14.03 -5.89 2.36
CA ASN A 194 -14.73 -4.79 3.01
C ASN A 194 -15.47 -3.88 2.01
N LEU A 195 -14.84 -3.58 0.87
CA LEU A 195 -15.45 -2.76 -0.16
C LEU A 195 -16.67 -3.46 -0.80
N ASP A 196 -16.58 -4.78 -1.03
CA ASP A 196 -17.71 -5.58 -1.54
C ASP A 196 -18.89 -5.60 -0.55
N LEU A 197 -18.62 -5.72 0.75
CA LEU A 197 -19.65 -5.61 1.80
C LEU A 197 -20.31 -4.23 1.81
N GLU A 198 -19.52 -3.16 1.68
CA GLU A 198 -20.05 -1.79 1.63
C GLU A 198 -20.86 -1.52 0.37
N CYS A 199 -20.41 -2.00 -0.80
CA CYS A 199 -21.17 -1.94 -2.04
C CYS A 199 -22.51 -2.67 -1.91
N LYS A 200 -22.54 -3.87 -1.31
CA LYS A 200 -23.79 -4.60 -1.06
C LYS A 200 -24.71 -3.86 -0.10
N ARG A 201 -24.17 -3.19 0.92
CA ARG A 201 -24.95 -2.36 1.86
C ARG A 201 -25.61 -1.19 1.13
N LEU A 202 -24.83 -0.43 0.35
CA LEU A 202 -25.32 0.70 -0.43
C LEU A 202 -26.35 0.27 -1.49
N GLN A 203 -26.18 -0.90 -2.11
CA GLN A 203 -27.17 -1.45 -3.05
C GLN A 203 -28.52 -1.72 -2.36
N ARG A 204 -28.53 -2.26 -1.14
CA ARG A 204 -29.77 -2.47 -0.38
C ARG A 204 -30.43 -1.14 -0.01
N GLU A 205 -29.65 -0.18 0.46
CA GLU A 205 -30.15 1.15 0.82
C GLU A 205 -30.74 1.87 -0.41
N ASN A 206 -30.10 1.78 -1.58
CA ASN A 206 -30.66 2.30 -2.83
C ASN A 206 -31.96 1.59 -3.22
N ALA A 207 -32.04 0.26 -3.11
CA ALA A 207 -33.26 -0.48 -3.41
C ALA A 207 -34.42 -0.08 -2.49
N GLU A 208 -34.15 0.14 -1.20
CA GLU A 208 -35.14 0.66 -0.24
C GLU A 208 -35.62 2.06 -0.64
N LYS A 209 -34.71 2.94 -1.07
CA LYS A 209 -35.03 4.28 -1.54
C LYS A 209 -35.81 4.29 -2.85
N GLU A 210 -35.52 3.36 -3.77
CA GLU A 210 -36.30 3.18 -5.01
C GLU A 210 -37.75 2.79 -4.71
N ILE A 211 -37.96 1.87 -3.78
CA ILE A 211 -39.31 1.48 -3.31
C ILE A 211 -40.03 2.67 -2.65
N GLU A 212 -39.33 3.45 -1.83
CA GLU A 212 -39.87 4.67 -1.19
C GLU A 212 -40.32 5.70 -2.25
N ILE A 213 -39.51 5.91 -3.30
CA ILE A 213 -39.85 6.79 -4.42
C ILE A 213 -41.09 6.28 -5.15
N GLU A 214 -41.19 5.00 -5.45
CA GLU A 214 -42.36 4.41 -6.15
C GLU A 214 -43.65 4.57 -5.33
N ASN A 215 -43.58 4.38 -4.01
CA ASN A 215 -44.70 4.60 -3.10
C ASN A 215 -45.14 6.06 -3.09
N LEU A 216 -44.18 7.01 -3.00
CA LEU A 216 -44.48 8.44 -3.06
C LEU A 216 -45.08 8.85 -4.41
N GLN A 217 -44.60 8.29 -5.52
CA GLN A 217 -45.17 8.53 -6.84
C GLN A 217 -46.61 8.04 -6.95
N SER A 218 -46.89 6.85 -6.40
CA SER A 218 -48.24 6.29 -6.33
C SER A 218 -49.19 7.15 -5.49
N GLU A 219 -48.70 7.66 -4.36
CA GLU A 219 -49.48 8.56 -3.49
C GLU A 219 -49.74 9.92 -4.15
N ILE A 220 -48.74 10.50 -4.82
CA ILE A 220 -48.91 11.72 -5.62
C ILE A 220 -49.98 11.51 -6.69
N LYS A 221 -49.96 10.36 -7.39
CA LYS A 221 -50.98 10.04 -8.39
C LYS A 221 -52.37 9.97 -7.76
N ARG A 222 -52.52 9.25 -6.64
CA ARG A 222 -53.78 9.14 -5.90
C ARG A 222 -54.32 10.50 -5.47
N LEU A 223 -53.46 11.37 -4.93
CA LEU A 223 -53.84 12.72 -4.52
C LEU A 223 -54.23 13.60 -5.70
N LYS A 224 -53.53 13.48 -6.84
CA LYS A 224 -53.91 14.18 -8.08
C LYS A 224 -55.29 13.74 -8.56
N ASP A 225 -55.55 12.43 -8.62
CA ASP A 225 -56.85 11.89 -9.04
C ASP A 225 -57.98 12.39 -8.10
N LYS A 226 -57.73 12.38 -6.78
CA LYS A 226 -58.66 12.92 -5.79
C LYS A 226 -58.94 14.41 -5.99
N CYS A 227 -57.91 15.22 -6.26
CA CYS A 227 -58.09 16.64 -6.55
C CYS A 227 -58.95 16.84 -7.81
N VAL A 228 -58.72 16.05 -8.87
CA VAL A 228 -59.53 16.12 -10.09
C VAL A 228 -61.00 15.82 -9.79
N THR A 229 -61.30 14.76 -9.03
CA THR A 229 -62.68 14.44 -8.63
C THR A 229 -63.31 15.56 -7.81
N MET A 230 -62.59 16.11 -6.83
CA MET A 230 -63.10 17.23 -6.03
C MET A 230 -63.41 18.48 -6.89
N TYR A 231 -62.57 18.78 -7.89
CA TYR A 231 -62.84 19.87 -8.81
C TYR A 231 -64.07 19.60 -9.70
N GLN A 232 -64.25 18.36 -10.17
CA GLN A 232 -65.42 17.96 -10.95
C GLN A 232 -66.72 18.06 -10.12
N GLU A 233 -66.71 17.54 -8.88
CA GLU A 233 -67.84 17.65 -7.96
C GLU A 233 -68.18 19.12 -7.67
N SER A 234 -67.17 19.98 -7.48
CA SER A 234 -67.37 21.41 -7.29
C SER A 234 -67.99 22.10 -8.50
N ASP A 235 -67.58 21.72 -9.72
CA ASP A 235 -68.13 22.27 -10.97
C ASP A 235 -69.59 21.81 -11.19
N GLU A 236 -69.88 20.54 -10.92
CA GLU A 236 -71.26 20.00 -10.96
C GLU A 236 -72.17 20.65 -9.90
N ALA A 237 -71.65 20.86 -8.69
CA ALA A 237 -72.37 21.58 -7.64
C ALA A 237 -72.65 23.04 -8.05
N ALA A 238 -71.70 23.71 -8.70
CA ALA A 238 -71.89 25.08 -9.19
C ALA A 238 -72.99 25.15 -10.27
N LYS A 239 -72.97 24.23 -11.24
CA LYS A 239 -74.02 24.10 -12.27
C LYS A 239 -75.41 23.84 -11.66
N SER A 240 -75.47 22.93 -10.68
CA SER A 240 -76.70 22.62 -9.94
C SER A 240 -77.21 23.82 -9.13
N GLN A 241 -76.31 24.60 -8.53
CA GLN A 241 -76.68 25.82 -7.83
C GLN A 241 -77.24 26.89 -8.77
N GLU A 242 -76.69 27.02 -9.98
CA GLU A 242 -77.16 27.96 -10.99
C GLU A 242 -78.54 27.60 -11.54
N THR A 243 -78.81 26.32 -11.79
CA THR A 243 -80.14 25.83 -12.17
C THR A 243 -81.18 26.09 -11.07
N LEU A 244 -80.86 25.74 -9.81
CA LEU A 244 -81.72 26.04 -8.66
C LEU A 244 -81.99 27.54 -8.49
N LYS A 245 -80.98 28.40 -8.67
CA LYS A 245 -81.17 29.87 -8.67
C LYS A 245 -82.18 30.30 -9.75
N GLY A 246 -82.10 29.70 -10.93
CA GLY A 246 -83.06 29.93 -12.02
C GLY A 246 -84.49 29.50 -11.66
N GLU A 247 -84.65 28.34 -11.04
CA GLU A 247 -85.95 27.84 -10.57
C GLU A 247 -86.55 28.68 -9.44
N ILE A 248 -85.73 29.07 -8.45
CA ILE A 248 -86.14 29.98 -7.37
C ILE A 248 -86.65 31.29 -7.97
N LYS A 249 -85.97 31.86 -8.97
CA LYS A 249 -86.42 33.09 -9.63
C LYS A 249 -87.78 32.91 -10.32
N LYS A 250 -88.02 31.76 -10.96
CA LYS A 250 -89.34 31.43 -11.56
C LYS A 250 -90.42 31.32 -10.48
N LEU A 251 -90.15 30.59 -9.39
CA LEU A 251 -91.10 30.45 -8.27
C LEU A 251 -91.39 31.78 -7.59
N GLN A 252 -90.39 32.64 -7.43
CA GLN A 252 -90.58 34.00 -6.91
C GLN A 252 -91.51 34.83 -7.79
N LEU A 253 -91.39 34.74 -9.12
CA LEU A 253 -92.32 35.40 -10.05
C LEU A 253 -93.75 34.86 -9.89
N VAL A 254 -93.91 33.55 -9.73
CA VAL A 254 -95.21 32.94 -9.47
C VAL A 254 -95.80 33.42 -8.14
N ILE A 255 -95.00 33.45 -7.06
CA ILE A 255 -95.43 33.95 -5.75
C ILE A 255 -95.84 35.42 -5.84
N VAL A 256 -95.07 36.26 -6.54
CA VAL A 256 -95.42 37.69 -6.72
C VAL A 256 -96.75 37.84 -7.46
N GLU A 257 -96.98 37.04 -8.51
CA GLU A 257 -98.25 37.08 -9.24
C GLU A 257 -99.41 36.50 -8.40
N GLN A 258 -99.17 35.46 -7.61
CA GLN A 258 -100.16 34.92 -6.67
C GLN A 258 -100.48 35.93 -5.57
N ASP A 259 -99.49 36.63 -5.03
CA ASP A 259 -99.63 37.72 -4.07
C ASP A 259 -100.42 38.89 -4.66
N ARG A 260 -100.19 39.23 -5.93
CA ARG A 260 -100.98 40.24 -6.66
C ARG A 260 -102.44 39.82 -6.76
N ILE A 261 -102.71 38.58 -7.21
CA ILE A 261 -104.06 38.03 -7.31
C ILE A 261 -104.74 37.96 -5.94
N MET A 262 -104.01 37.57 -4.89
CA MET A 262 -104.53 37.52 -3.52
C MET A 262 -104.81 38.91 -2.94
N ARG A 263 -103.98 39.92 -3.23
CA ARG A 263 -104.22 41.32 -2.81
C ARG A 263 -105.39 41.97 -3.55
N GLU A 264 -105.65 41.59 -4.80
CA GLU A 264 -106.84 42.03 -5.54
C GLU A 264 -108.13 41.35 -5.02
N LYS A 265 -108.03 40.21 -4.32
CA LYS A 265 -109.18 39.39 -3.89
C LYS A 265 -109.49 39.42 -2.39
N TYR A 266 -108.60 39.92 -1.53
CA TYR A 266 -108.80 39.95 -0.06
C TYR A 266 -108.39 41.29 0.57
N GLN A 267 -109.39 42.03 1.07
CA GLN A 267 -109.25 43.10 2.06
C GLN A 267 -108.83 42.49 3.43
N PRO A 268 -107.96 43.13 4.24
CA PRO A 268 -107.31 42.47 5.38
C PRO A 268 -108.13 42.54 6.68
N ASP A 269 -108.89 41.50 7.00
CA ASP A 269 -109.51 41.30 8.32
C ASP A 269 -108.92 40.07 9.04
N ASN A 270 -107.77 40.24 9.72
CA ASN A 270 -107.39 39.40 10.86
C ASN A 270 -106.23 39.98 11.68
N ILE A 271 -106.26 41.28 11.97
CA ILE A 271 -105.32 41.88 12.92
C ILE A 271 -105.82 41.57 14.34
N ILE A 272 -105.02 40.83 15.11
CA ILE A 272 -105.35 40.37 16.45
C ILE A 272 -104.65 41.28 17.49
N HIS A 273 -105.42 41.92 18.38
CA HIS A 273 -104.90 42.81 19.42
C HIS A 273 -104.79 42.11 20.77
N PRO A 274 -103.72 42.31 21.58
CA PRO A 274 -103.56 41.70 22.90
C PRO A 274 -104.51 42.28 23.96
N ALA A 275 -105.82 42.11 23.76
CA ALA A 275 -106.87 42.53 24.66
C ALA A 275 -108.17 41.74 24.41
N TYR A 276 -108.96 41.60 25.47
CA TYR A 276 -110.29 41.01 25.42
C TYR A 276 -111.33 42.13 25.42
N CYS A 277 -112.40 41.96 24.64
CA CYS A 277 -113.54 42.87 24.66
C CYS A 277 -114.27 42.74 26.00
N ASN A 278 -114.44 43.83 26.73
CA ASN A 278 -115.14 43.85 28.03
C ASN A 278 -116.64 43.54 27.92
N VAL A 279 -117.23 43.61 26.72
CA VAL A 279 -118.66 43.36 26.50
C VAL A 279 -118.95 41.92 26.09
N CYS A 280 -118.21 41.38 25.11
CA CYS A 280 -118.44 40.02 24.61
C CYS A 280 -117.42 38.98 25.09
N SER A 281 -116.42 39.41 25.87
CA SER A 281 -115.34 38.58 26.44
C SER A 281 -114.49 37.81 25.41
N LYS A 282 -114.62 38.13 24.13
CA LYS A 282 -113.80 37.55 23.05
C LYS A 282 -112.52 38.37 22.85
N TYR A 283 -111.49 37.70 22.35
CA TYR A 283 -110.27 38.37 21.91
C TYR A 283 -110.58 39.37 20.80
N ILE A 284 -109.97 40.56 20.84
CA ILE A 284 -110.26 41.61 19.87
C ILE A 284 -109.50 41.34 18.57
N ALA A 285 -110.24 40.90 17.56
CA ALA A 285 -109.78 40.81 16.17
C ALA A 285 -110.43 41.93 15.34
N GLY A 286 -109.64 42.61 14.50
CA GLY A 286 -110.04 43.83 13.80
C GLY A 286 -109.71 45.08 14.61
N ILE A 287 -110.58 46.09 14.61
CA ILE A 287 -110.33 47.36 15.30
C ILE A 287 -110.57 47.20 16.81
N ARG A 288 -109.59 47.65 17.61
CA ARG A 288 -109.70 47.79 19.07
C ARG A 288 -110.09 49.22 19.44
N TYR A 289 -111.14 49.38 20.24
CA TYR A 289 -111.54 50.65 20.83
C TYR A 289 -111.19 50.63 22.32
N LYS A 290 -110.11 51.33 22.69
CA LYS A 290 -109.72 51.49 24.10
C LYS A 290 -110.42 52.70 24.70
N CYS A 291 -111.11 52.56 25.82
CA CYS A 291 -111.62 53.70 26.55
C CYS A 291 -110.42 54.50 27.09
N GLY A 292 -110.33 55.78 26.72
CA GLY A 292 -109.22 56.61 27.16
C GLY A 292 -109.30 57.02 28.63
N HIS A 293 -110.47 56.93 29.27
CA HIS A 293 -110.68 57.38 30.65
C HIS A 293 -110.72 56.23 31.67
N CYS A 294 -110.71 54.97 31.20
CA CYS A 294 -110.71 53.80 32.06
C CYS A 294 -109.40 53.03 31.90
N ASP A 295 -108.93 52.44 33.00
CA ASP A 295 -107.68 51.68 32.99
C ASP A 295 -107.73 50.48 32.04
N ASN A 296 -108.76 49.62 32.18
CA ASN A 296 -108.84 48.35 31.46
C ASN A 296 -110.22 48.11 30.83
N TYR A 297 -110.68 49.06 30.01
CA TYR A 297 -111.91 48.93 29.24
C TYR A 297 -111.64 49.05 27.74
N ASP A 298 -111.80 47.94 27.03
CA ASP A 298 -111.59 47.76 25.61
C ASP A 298 -112.79 47.06 24.98
N ILE A 299 -113.21 47.51 23.82
CA ILE A 299 -114.29 46.88 23.06
C ILE A 299 -113.85 46.62 21.62
N CYS A 300 -114.35 45.54 21.03
CA CYS A 300 -114.16 45.26 19.62
C CYS A 300 -115.14 46.09 18.78
N ASP A 301 -114.87 46.19 17.48
CA ASP A 301 -115.71 46.90 16.51
C ASP A 301 -117.19 46.46 16.55
N LYS A 302 -117.45 45.16 16.74
CA LYS A 302 -118.83 44.63 16.86
C LYS A 302 -119.56 45.09 18.13
N CYS A 303 -118.82 45.47 19.15
CA CYS A 303 -119.35 45.96 20.43
C CYS A 303 -119.25 47.48 20.55
N GLU A 304 -118.83 48.20 19.50
CA GLU A 304 -118.63 49.66 19.56
C GLU A 304 -119.91 50.44 19.93
N SER A 305 -121.07 49.90 19.57
CA SER A 305 -122.38 50.46 19.90
C SER A 305 -122.83 50.19 21.34
N SER A 306 -122.05 49.45 22.13
CA SER A 306 -122.39 49.22 23.54
C SER A 306 -122.37 50.52 24.35
N ASN A 307 -123.36 50.69 25.22
CA ASN A 307 -123.42 51.82 26.14
C ASN A 307 -122.38 51.63 27.25
N HIS A 308 -121.22 52.26 27.08
CA HIS A 308 -120.37 52.66 28.20
C HIS A 308 -120.81 54.05 28.72
N TYR A 309 -120.07 54.66 29.65
CA TYR A 309 -120.32 56.05 30.04
C TYR A 309 -120.28 56.98 28.83
N SER A 310 -121.37 57.74 28.61
CA SER A 310 -121.51 58.68 27.49
C SER A 310 -120.44 59.79 27.49
N THR A 311 -119.87 60.06 28.66
CA THR A 311 -118.76 61.02 28.84
C THR A 311 -117.42 60.47 28.37
N HIS A 312 -117.25 59.16 28.21
CA HIS A 312 -115.96 58.56 27.89
C HIS A 312 -115.67 58.57 26.39
N VAL A 313 -114.46 59.00 26.03
CA VAL A 313 -113.93 58.95 24.66
C VAL A 313 -113.18 57.66 24.43
N PHE A 314 -113.39 57.07 23.25
CA PHE A 314 -112.68 55.88 22.79
C PHE A 314 -111.55 56.25 21.85
N ILE A 315 -110.43 55.54 22.01
CA ILE A 315 -109.24 55.62 21.19
C ILE A 315 -109.33 54.48 20.15
N LYS A 316 -109.31 54.82 18.86
CA LYS A 316 -109.47 53.84 17.76
C LYS A 316 -108.11 53.29 17.34
N ILE A 317 -107.82 52.05 17.73
CA ILE A 317 -106.53 51.38 17.52
C ILE A 317 -106.70 50.34 16.40
N LYS A 318 -106.20 50.64 15.19
CA LYS A 318 -106.31 49.76 13.99
C LYS A 318 -105.23 48.68 13.90
N ARG A 319 -104.11 48.84 14.62
CA ARG A 319 -102.98 47.89 14.66
C ARG A 319 -102.44 47.75 16.09
N PRO A 320 -101.87 46.60 16.50
CA PRO A 320 -101.33 46.43 17.83
C PRO A 320 -100.24 47.46 18.13
N ILE A 321 -100.25 47.95 19.38
CA ILE A 321 -99.22 48.84 19.92
C ILE A 321 -98.31 47.96 20.77
N ASP A 322 -97.01 48.01 20.50
CA ASP A 322 -95.99 47.15 21.14
C ASP A 322 -95.43 47.83 22.38
N ASN A 323 -96.26 47.94 23.42
CA ASN A 323 -95.83 48.40 24.73
C ASN A 323 -96.85 48.01 25.81
N ASP A 324 -96.46 47.09 26.68
CA ASP A 324 -97.32 46.52 27.75
C ASP A 324 -97.76 47.58 28.78
N ARG A 325 -97.01 48.69 28.89
CA ARG A 325 -97.25 49.77 29.86
C ARG A 325 -98.58 50.51 29.66
N PHE A 326 -99.14 50.53 28.45
CA PHE A 326 -100.37 51.29 28.14
C PHE A 326 -101.63 50.44 28.14
N ILE A 327 -101.52 49.12 28.37
CA ILE A 327 -102.67 48.21 28.27
C ILE A 327 -103.71 48.50 29.35
N ARG A 328 -103.26 48.82 30.58
CA ARG A 328 -104.11 49.00 31.77
C ARG A 328 -104.05 50.41 32.35
N THR A 329 -103.96 51.43 31.49
CA THR A 329 -103.81 52.82 31.93
C THR A 329 -104.85 53.70 31.25
N ALA A 330 -105.53 54.56 32.03
CA ALA A 330 -106.29 55.68 31.48
C ALA A 330 -105.33 56.69 30.81
N LEU A 331 -105.56 56.98 29.53
CA LEU A 331 -104.70 57.81 28.69
C LEU A 331 -105.22 59.24 28.51
N LEU A 332 -106.45 59.52 28.93
CA LEU A 332 -107.12 60.81 28.74
C LEU A 332 -107.54 61.39 30.10
N PRO A 333 -107.38 62.71 30.32
CA PRO A 333 -107.95 63.40 31.46
C PRO A 333 -109.48 63.53 31.31
N GLU A 334 -110.17 63.91 32.38
CA GLU A 334 -111.61 64.17 32.33
C GLU A 334 -111.93 65.38 31.45
N PHE A 335 -112.75 65.18 30.41
CA PHE A 335 -113.16 66.25 29.50
C PHE A 335 -114.39 67.01 30.02
N LYS A 336 -114.24 68.32 30.19
CA LYS A 336 -115.34 69.23 30.53
C LYS A 336 -116.41 69.21 29.42
N LEU A 337 -117.66 69.00 29.84
CA LEU A 337 -118.84 69.06 28.98
C LEU A 337 -119.08 70.52 28.55
N ILE A 338 -119.41 70.71 27.27
CA ILE A 338 -119.99 71.96 26.79
C ILE A 338 -121.50 71.73 26.77
N GLU A 339 -122.25 72.37 27.67
CA GLU A 339 -123.72 72.31 27.70
C GLU A 339 -124.27 73.01 26.43
N LYS A 340 -124.66 72.22 25.43
CA LYS A 340 -125.43 72.68 24.26
C LYS A 340 -126.47 71.63 23.87
N ASP A 341 -127.60 72.12 23.34
CA ASP A 341 -128.77 71.36 22.89
C ASP A 341 -128.41 70.06 22.16
N GLU A 342 -129.03 68.95 22.56
CA GLU A 342 -128.77 67.58 22.09
C GLU A 342 -128.98 67.37 20.58
N ASN A 343 -129.54 68.37 19.88
CA ASN A 343 -130.00 68.26 18.49
C ASN A 343 -129.03 68.82 17.43
N ASP A 344 -127.90 69.44 17.78
CA ASP A 344 -126.84 69.82 16.80
C ASP A 344 -125.43 69.56 17.37
N ILE A 345 -124.86 68.40 17.03
CA ILE A 345 -123.50 67.97 17.42
C ILE A 345 -122.46 68.69 16.56
N ASP A 346 -122.41 70.02 16.63
CA ASP A 346 -121.38 70.85 16.01
C ASP A 346 -120.22 71.05 17.00
N HIS A 347 -119.05 70.52 16.65
CA HIS A 347 -117.85 70.65 17.46
C HIS A 347 -117.21 72.05 17.40
N GLN A 348 -117.68 72.93 16.50
CA GLN A 348 -117.10 74.26 16.23
C GLN A 348 -115.61 74.21 15.87
N ILE A 349 -115.20 73.11 15.24
CA ILE A 349 -113.81 72.83 14.84
C ILE A 349 -113.80 72.40 13.39
N ILE A 350 -112.78 72.84 12.66
CA ILE A 350 -112.64 72.63 11.22
C ILE A 350 -111.83 71.35 10.96
N CYS A 351 -112.30 70.52 10.03
CA CYS A 351 -111.53 69.37 9.53
C CYS A 351 -110.28 69.86 8.79
N SER A 352 -109.10 69.37 9.17
CA SER A 352 -107.81 69.74 8.59
C SER A 352 -107.63 69.35 7.11
N VAL A 353 -108.52 68.53 6.55
CA VAL A 353 -108.43 68.07 5.15
C VAL A 353 -109.48 68.73 4.26
N CYS A 354 -110.77 68.67 4.63
CA CYS A 354 -111.84 69.23 3.79
C CYS A 354 -112.24 70.66 4.16
N ASN A 355 -111.64 71.24 5.20
CA ASN A 355 -111.89 72.60 5.71
C ASN A 355 -113.36 72.91 6.04
N LYS A 356 -114.19 71.89 6.27
CA LYS A 356 -115.57 72.04 6.74
C LYS A 356 -115.65 71.89 8.26
N ASN A 357 -116.62 72.57 8.89
CA ASN A 357 -116.95 72.34 10.29
C ASN A 357 -117.31 70.87 10.52
N ILE A 358 -116.73 70.29 11.57
CA ILE A 358 -116.96 68.90 11.95
C ILE A 358 -118.30 68.82 12.67
N LYS A 359 -119.30 68.33 11.94
CA LYS A 359 -120.60 67.91 12.48
C LYS A 359 -120.62 66.40 12.69
N GLY A 360 -121.21 65.95 13.81
CA GLY A 360 -121.20 64.53 14.18
C GLY A 360 -119.85 64.10 14.76
N ILE A 361 -119.35 62.90 14.45
CA ILE A 361 -118.17 62.35 15.15
C ILE A 361 -116.87 63.06 14.72
N ARG A 362 -116.20 63.69 15.69
CA ARG A 362 -114.87 64.28 15.55
C ARG A 362 -113.77 63.26 15.78
N HIS A 363 -112.78 63.24 14.88
CA HIS A 363 -111.60 62.39 14.99
C HIS A 363 -110.35 63.26 15.21
N LYS A 364 -109.90 63.35 16.46
CA LYS A 364 -108.71 64.12 16.84
C LYS A 364 -107.47 63.23 16.80
N CYS A 365 -106.41 63.68 16.12
CA CYS A 365 -105.11 63.01 16.24
C CYS A 365 -104.59 63.18 17.68
N GLY A 366 -104.28 62.07 18.35
CA GLY A 366 -103.73 62.11 19.71
C GLY A 366 -102.27 62.56 19.77
N HIS A 367 -101.53 62.46 18.65
CA HIS A 367 -100.10 62.76 18.57
C HIS A 367 -99.79 64.14 17.98
N CYS A 368 -100.82 64.85 17.49
CA CYS A 368 -100.68 66.18 16.92
C CYS A 368 -101.62 67.16 17.62
N VAL A 369 -101.11 68.36 17.90
CA VAL A 369 -101.85 69.39 18.65
C VAL A 369 -103.14 69.81 17.93
N GLY A 370 -103.10 69.97 16.60
CA GLY A 370 -104.20 70.57 15.84
C GLY A 370 -104.77 69.75 14.67
N PHE A 371 -104.44 68.47 14.54
CA PHE A 371 -104.92 67.67 13.40
C PHE A 371 -106.25 66.99 13.69
N GLU A 372 -107.28 67.36 12.93
CA GLU A 372 -108.69 67.03 13.17
C GLU A 372 -109.34 66.53 11.88
N LEU A 373 -110.09 65.43 11.95
CA LEU A 373 -110.81 64.87 10.81
C LEU A 373 -112.31 64.76 11.09
N CYS A 374 -113.13 65.07 10.09
CA CYS A 374 -114.53 64.67 10.08
C CYS A 374 -114.67 63.20 9.69
N VAL A 375 -115.85 62.62 9.94
CA VAL A 375 -116.16 61.20 9.62
C VAL A 375 -115.86 60.84 8.15
N ASN A 376 -116.19 61.73 7.21
CA ASN A 376 -115.96 61.47 5.78
C ASN A 376 -114.48 61.45 5.41
N CYS A 377 -113.66 62.29 6.06
CA CYS A 377 -112.21 62.27 5.84
C CYS A 377 -111.56 61.09 6.56
N GLU A 378 -112.01 60.69 7.75
CA GLU A 378 -111.47 59.48 8.39
C GLU A 378 -111.79 58.20 7.60
N ALA A 379 -112.95 58.15 6.93
CA ALA A 379 -113.36 57.02 6.11
C ALA A 379 -112.64 56.96 4.74
N TYR A 380 -111.82 57.94 4.39
CA TYR A 380 -111.13 57.97 3.09
C TYR A 380 -110.05 56.87 3.01
N PRO A 381 -109.98 56.09 1.91
CA PRO A 381 -109.16 54.87 1.85
C PRO A 381 -107.64 55.12 1.77
N PHE A 382 -107.22 56.36 1.55
CA PHE A 382 -105.81 56.75 1.54
C PHE A 382 -105.43 57.37 2.89
N ASN A 383 -104.22 57.10 3.37
CA ASN A 383 -103.71 57.70 4.60
C ASN A 383 -103.56 59.23 4.42
N LEU A 384 -104.54 59.99 4.90
CA LEU A 384 -104.53 61.46 4.88
C LEU A 384 -103.59 62.08 5.95
N HIS A 385 -103.05 61.24 6.83
CA HIS A 385 -102.14 61.60 7.91
C HIS A 385 -101.18 60.44 8.20
N ASP A 386 -100.16 60.67 9.01
CA ASP A 386 -99.19 59.65 9.41
C ASP A 386 -99.92 58.37 9.90
N PRO A 387 -99.73 57.21 9.24
CA PRO A 387 -100.42 55.98 9.60
C PRO A 387 -100.03 55.42 10.99
N SER A 388 -98.99 55.97 11.63
CA SER A 388 -98.57 55.62 12.99
C SER A 388 -99.30 56.43 14.05
N HIS A 389 -100.05 57.47 13.66
CA HIS A 389 -100.78 58.29 14.60
C HIS A 389 -102.17 57.72 14.90
N VAL A 390 -102.48 57.62 16.19
CA VAL A 390 -103.77 57.14 16.69
C VAL A 390 -104.76 58.29 16.83
N PHE A 391 -106.03 58.03 16.47
CA PHE A 391 -107.12 59.00 16.55
C PHE A 391 -108.08 58.70 17.70
N LEU A 392 -108.51 59.77 18.38
CA LEU A 392 -109.57 59.79 19.38
C LEU A 392 -110.92 59.95 18.68
N LYS A 393 -111.88 59.08 18.98
CA LYS A 393 -113.24 59.13 18.45
C LYS A 393 -114.15 59.86 19.43
N ILE A 394 -114.36 61.15 19.18
CA ILE A 394 -115.09 62.06 20.06
C ILE A 394 -116.51 62.22 19.49
N LYS A 395 -117.50 61.63 20.18
CA LYS A 395 -118.91 61.64 19.74
C LYS A 395 -119.70 62.87 20.19
N ARG A 396 -119.16 63.66 21.13
CA ARG A 396 -119.83 64.82 21.76
C ARG A 396 -118.91 66.04 21.73
N PRO A 397 -119.43 67.28 21.65
CA PRO A 397 -118.60 68.48 21.80
C PRO A 397 -117.90 68.48 23.16
N VAL A 398 -116.57 68.51 23.13
CA VAL A 398 -115.70 68.61 24.31
C VAL A 398 -114.66 69.67 24.07
N HIS A 399 -114.35 70.41 25.13
CA HIS A 399 -113.20 71.29 25.13
C HIS A 399 -111.97 70.48 25.51
N ILE A 400 -110.93 70.54 24.67
CA ILE A 400 -109.64 69.90 24.94
C ILE A 400 -108.59 71.00 24.90
N ASP A 401 -108.30 71.56 26.08
CA ASP A 401 -107.25 72.55 26.29
C ASP A 401 -105.90 71.85 26.36
N SER A 402 -105.20 71.75 25.23
CA SER A 402 -103.82 71.28 25.26
C SER A 402 -103.00 71.88 24.13
N ASN A 403 -101.91 72.58 24.50
CA ASN A 403 -100.85 72.98 23.58
C ASN A 403 -99.87 71.82 23.28
N GLU A 404 -100.10 70.65 23.89
CA GLU A 404 -99.29 69.44 23.75
C GLU A 404 -100.10 68.27 23.16
N PRO A 405 -99.45 67.28 22.54
CA PRO A 405 -100.10 66.02 22.16
C PRO A 405 -100.78 65.34 23.35
N ILE A 406 -101.97 64.80 23.13
CA ILE A 406 -102.79 64.19 24.19
C ILE A 406 -102.30 62.78 24.53
N LEU A 407 -101.78 62.05 23.54
CA LEU A 407 -101.28 60.70 23.72
C LEU A 407 -99.75 60.69 23.82
N PRO A 408 -99.18 59.80 24.64
CA PRO A 408 -97.73 59.63 24.74
C PRO A 408 -97.10 59.34 23.36
N PRO A 409 -95.89 59.86 23.06
CA PRO A 409 -95.22 59.64 21.77
C PRO A 409 -95.02 58.16 21.41
N ASP A 410 -94.86 57.30 22.42
CA ASP A 410 -94.64 55.85 22.27
C ASP A 410 -95.94 55.07 22.05
N PHE A 411 -97.12 55.70 22.16
CA PHE A 411 -98.42 55.07 21.93
C PHE A 411 -98.75 54.97 20.42
N ARG A 412 -97.84 54.37 19.66
CA ARG A 412 -97.95 54.24 18.20
C ARG A 412 -98.08 52.78 17.77
N PRO A 413 -98.92 52.47 16.77
CA PRO A 413 -99.05 51.12 16.27
C PRO A 413 -97.78 50.65 15.56
N LEU A 414 -97.51 49.35 15.63
CA LEU A 414 -96.43 48.73 14.86
C LEU A 414 -96.70 48.87 13.35
N ILE A 415 -95.94 49.73 12.70
CA ILE A 415 -95.84 49.74 11.24
C ILE A 415 -94.63 48.89 10.90
N LYS A 416 -94.86 47.67 10.41
CA LYS A 416 -93.79 46.89 9.79
C LYS A 416 -93.29 47.67 8.58
N SER A 417 -92.09 48.25 8.67
CA SER A 417 -91.44 48.86 7.52
C SER A 417 -91.17 47.77 6.49
N LYS A 418 -91.70 47.97 5.27
CA LYS A 418 -91.29 47.18 4.13
C LYS A 418 -89.82 47.53 3.87
N ARG A 419 -88.93 46.56 4.09
CA ARG A 419 -87.63 46.49 3.42
C ARG A 419 -87.83 46.18 1.95
#